data_AF-A0AB39W1L4-F1
#
_entry.id   AF-A0AB39W1L4-F1
#
_cell.length_a   1.000
_cell.length_b   1.000
_cell.length_c   1.000
_cell.angle_alpha   90.00
_cell.angle_beta   90.00
_cell.angle_gamma   90.00
#
_symmetry.space_group_name_H-M   'P 1'
#
loop_
_entity.id
_entity.type
_entity.pdbx_description
1 polymer ?
#
loop_
_entity_poly.entity_id
_entity_poly.type
_entity_poly.pdbx_seq_one_letter_code
_entity_poly.pdbx_strand_id
1 'polypeptide(L)'
;MSHEHVSNTKRIWFVFGLLSLVTTVEVFLGIIKPEFLHLNHFLGMNLLNWIFYILTVFKAYYIVWAFMHMEGEKSSLRWAVVLPVIFLILYLLFILLTEGHYIYGVFKDSTIKWNF
;
A
#
# COMPACT_ATOMS: atom_id res chain seq x y z
N MET A 1 39.82 -19.44 7.79
CA MET A 1 39.02 -18.61 6.86
C MET A 1 38.33 -17.56 7.71
N SER A 2 38.75 -16.31 7.62
CA SER A 2 38.17 -15.19 8.37
C SER A 2 36.72 -15.01 7.95
N HIS A 3 35.79 -15.22 8.88
CA HIS A 3 34.39 -14.88 8.68
C HIS A 3 34.29 -13.36 8.55
N GLU A 4 34.21 -12.86 7.32
CA GLU A 4 33.82 -11.48 7.07
C GLU A 4 32.40 -11.29 7.59
N HIS A 5 32.25 -10.56 8.68
CA HIS A 5 30.97 -10.01 9.10
C HIS A 5 30.59 -8.91 8.11
N VAL A 6 29.97 -9.30 7.00
CA VAL A 6 29.42 -8.36 6.01
C VAL A 6 28.27 -7.61 6.69
N SER A 7 28.57 -6.46 7.28
CA SER A 7 27.61 -5.66 8.04
C SER A 7 26.55 -5.07 7.12
N ASN A 8 25.36 -5.69 7.11
CA ASN A 8 24.17 -5.20 6.41
C ASN A 8 23.61 -3.88 6.99
N THR A 9 24.13 -3.41 8.12
CA THR A 9 23.72 -2.16 8.78
C THR A 9 23.76 -0.94 7.87
N LYS A 10 24.78 -0.85 7.00
CA LYS A 10 24.91 0.27 6.04
C LYS A 10 23.76 0.28 5.03
N ARG A 11 23.34 -0.91 4.58
CA ARG A 11 22.23 -1.06 3.63
C ARG A 11 20.90 -0.73 4.30
N ILE A 12 20.69 -1.18 5.54
CA ILE A 12 19.49 -0.87 6.31
C ILE A 12 19.34 0.64 6.50
N TRP A 13 20.42 1.34 6.90
CA TRP A 13 20.40 2.80 7.04
C TRP A 13 20.13 3.54 5.73
N PHE A 14 20.66 3.04 4.62
CA PHE A 14 20.39 3.60 3.30
C PHE A 14 18.91 3.45 2.91
N VAL A 15 18.35 2.24 3.04
CA VAL A 15 16.94 1.97 2.70
C VAL A 15 16.00 2.71 3.66
N PHE A 16 16.36 2.81 4.94
CA PHE A 16 15.63 3.62 5.91
C PHE A 16 15.57 5.09 5.50
N GLY A 17 16.70 5.70 5.12
CA GLY A 17 16.74 7.08 4.64
C GLY A 17 15.90 7.29 3.37
N LEU A 18 15.99 6.37 2.40
CA LEU A 18 15.19 6.38 1.18
C LEU A 18 13.69 6.31 1.49
N LEU A 19 13.27 5.36 2.34
CA LEU A 19 11.86 5.20 2.71
C LEU A 19 11.33 6.38 3.53
N SER A 20 12.16 6.96 4.41
CA SER A 20 11.80 8.16 5.17
C SER A 20 11.57 9.36 4.24
N LEU A 21 12.46 9.57 3.27
CA LEU A 21 12.32 10.64 2.28
C LEU A 21 11.06 10.45 1.44
N VAL A 22 10.84 9.25 0.88
CA VAL A 22 9.66 8.95 0.06
C VAL A 22 8.37 9.17 0.86
N THR A 23 8.34 8.73 2.13
CA THR A 23 7.18 8.93 3.00
C THR A 23 6.95 10.40 3.33
N THR A 24 8.01 11.18 3.54
CA THR A 24 7.91 12.63 3.76
C THR A 24 7.32 13.34 2.55
N VAL A 25 7.79 13.00 1.35
CA VAL A 25 7.26 13.53 0.08
C VAL A 25 5.79 13.17 -0.09
N GLU A 26 5.42 11.93 0.22
CA GLU A 26 4.04 11.47 0.14
C GLU A 26 3.11 12.25 1.09
N VAL A 27 3.50 12.43 2.35
CA VAL A 27 2.74 13.24 3.32
C VAL A 27 2.62 14.68 2.86
N PHE A 28 3.71 15.27 2.35
CA PHE A 28 3.71 16.64 1.85
C PHE A 28 2.77 16.83 0.64
N LEU A 29 2.82 15.90 -0.32
CA LEU A 29 1.88 15.87 -1.45
C LEU A 29 0.43 15.66 -0.99
N GLY A 30 0.22 14.88 0.07
CA GLY A 30 -1.10 14.64 0.66
C GLY A 30 -1.69 15.86 1.37
N ILE A 31 -0.86 16.73 1.93
CA ILE A 31 -1.28 17.99 2.56
C ILE A 31 -1.54 19.07 1.51
N ILE A 32 -0.58 19.30 0.60
CA ILE A 32 -0.66 20.39 -0.36
C ILE A 32 -1.69 20.11 -1.46
N LYS A 33 -1.86 18.84 -1.85
CA LYS A 33 -2.79 18.40 -2.91
C LYS A 33 -2.77 19.34 -4.13
N PRO A 34 -1.61 19.48 -4.80
CA PRO A 34 -1.45 20.49 -5.84
C PRO A 34 -2.51 20.32 -6.93
N GLU A 35 -3.10 21.44 -7.34
CA GLU A 35 -4.25 21.48 -8.24
C GLU A 35 -3.98 20.75 -9.57
N PHE A 36 -2.77 20.81 -10.10
CA PHE A 36 -2.42 20.07 -11.32
C PHE A 36 -2.51 18.53 -11.16
N LEU A 37 -2.23 17.97 -9.97
CA LEU A 37 -2.34 16.52 -9.73
C LEU A 37 -3.76 16.12 -9.29
N HIS A 38 -4.54 17.07 -8.78
CA HIS A 38 -5.90 16.84 -8.32
C HIS A 38 -6.95 17.10 -9.40
N LEU A 39 -6.72 18.01 -10.35
CA LEU A 39 -7.68 18.37 -11.40
C LEU A 39 -7.53 17.48 -12.64
N ASN A 40 -6.37 16.85 -12.83
CA ASN A 40 -6.18 15.86 -13.89
C ASN A 40 -6.72 14.50 -13.43
N HIS A 41 -7.85 14.12 -14.03
CA HIS A 41 -8.49 12.84 -13.79
C HIS A 41 -7.96 11.83 -14.81
N PHE A 42 -7.35 10.74 -14.31
CA PHE A 42 -6.89 9.63 -15.13
C PHE A 42 -7.60 8.35 -14.67
N LEU A 43 -8.29 7.67 -15.59
CA LEU A 43 -9.09 6.46 -15.31
C LEU A 43 -10.11 6.65 -14.17
N GLY A 44 -10.79 7.80 -14.15
CA GLY A 44 -11.86 8.08 -13.17
C GLY A 44 -11.38 8.43 -11.76
N MET A 45 -10.06 8.53 -11.53
CA MET A 45 -9.48 8.96 -10.26
C MET A 45 -8.46 10.09 -10.48
N ASN A 46 -8.24 10.90 -9.45
CA ASN A 46 -7.22 11.94 -9.49
C ASN A 46 -5.83 11.33 -9.68
N LEU A 47 -4.98 11.96 -10.47
CA LEU A 47 -3.60 11.52 -10.70
C LEU A 47 -2.81 11.42 -9.39
N LEU A 48 -3.15 12.26 -8.41
CA LEU A 48 -2.63 12.18 -7.05
C LEU A 48 -2.83 10.76 -6.46
N ASN A 49 -4.03 10.19 -6.55
CA ASN A 49 -4.33 8.87 -5.97
C ASN A 49 -3.48 7.76 -6.61
N TRP A 50 -3.24 7.84 -7.92
CA TRP A 50 -2.35 6.92 -8.61
C TRP A 50 -0.91 6.97 -8.08
N ILE A 51 -0.39 8.17 -7.84
CA ILE A 51 0.94 8.34 -7.24
C ILE A 51 0.97 7.69 -5.84
N PHE A 52 -0.04 7.91 -5.01
CA PHE A 52 -0.12 7.31 -3.67
C PHE A 52 -0.13 5.77 -3.73
N TYR A 53 -0.91 5.16 -4.63
CA TYR A 53 -0.92 3.69 -4.76
C TYR A 53 0.44 3.15 -5.20
N ILE A 54 1.09 3.78 -6.18
CA ILE A 54 2.41 3.36 -6.68
C ILE A 54 3.47 3.50 -5.57
N LEU A 55 3.51 4.64 -4.89
CA LEU A 55 4.46 4.88 -3.79
C LEU A 55 4.21 3.91 -2.62
N THR A 56 2.97 3.56 -2.34
CA THR A 56 2.64 2.58 -1.29
C THR A 56 3.17 1.18 -1.62
N VAL A 57 2.96 0.70 -2.86
CA VAL A 57 3.49 -0.60 -3.31
C VAL A 57 5.02 -0.58 -3.32
N PHE A 58 5.61 0.50 -3.81
CA PHE A 58 7.07 0.69 -3.80
C PHE A 58 7.63 0.56 -2.37
N LYS A 59 7.08 1.30 -1.40
CA LYS A 59 7.52 1.22 0.00
C LYS A 59 7.36 -0.20 0.56
N ALA A 60 6.23 -0.84 0.32
CA ALA A 60 5.97 -2.21 0.79
C ALA A 60 7.03 -3.19 0.28
N TYR A 61 7.41 -3.10 -0.99
CA TYR A 61 8.49 -3.91 -1.57
C TYR A 61 9.82 -3.71 -0.84
N TYR A 62 10.26 -2.46 -0.66
CA TYR A 62 11.53 -2.16 0.02
C TYR A 62 11.53 -2.59 1.49
N ILE A 63 10.39 -2.49 2.19
CA ILE A 63 10.27 -2.96 3.58
C ILE A 63 10.47 -4.48 3.64
N VAL A 64 9.77 -5.23 2.80
CA VAL A 64 9.82 -6.69 2.75
C VAL A 64 11.21 -7.18 2.34
N TRP A 65 11.84 -6.56 1.34
CA TRP A 65 13.16 -6.99 0.89
C TRP A 65 14.29 -6.60 1.86
N ALA A 66 14.30 -5.35 2.36
CA ALA A 66 15.44 -4.82 3.11
C ALA A 66 15.32 -4.97 4.63
N PHE A 67 14.12 -4.79 5.22
CA PHE A 67 13.96 -4.92 6.67
C PHE A 67 13.63 -6.36 7.07
N MET A 68 12.79 -7.05 6.30
CA MET A 68 12.50 -8.48 6.55
C MET A 68 13.57 -9.42 5.95
N HIS A 69 14.65 -8.87 5.38
CA HIS A 69 15.81 -9.63 4.85
C HIS A 69 15.45 -10.69 3.81
N MET A 70 14.33 -10.53 3.11
CA MET A 70 13.80 -11.57 2.22
C MET A 70 14.61 -11.74 0.92
N GLU A 71 15.56 -10.86 0.64
CA GLU A 71 16.40 -10.91 -0.57
C GLU A 71 17.30 -12.15 -0.65
N GLY A 72 17.90 -12.55 0.47
CA GLY A 72 18.82 -13.70 0.55
C GLY A 72 18.13 -15.02 0.91
N GLU A 73 16.86 -14.99 1.26
CA GLU A 73 16.15 -16.15 1.79
C GLU A 73 15.74 -17.14 0.69
N LYS A 74 15.46 -18.39 1.08
CA LYS A 74 14.97 -19.40 0.13
C LYS A 74 13.63 -18.95 -0.46
N SER A 75 13.45 -19.16 -1.77
CA SER A 75 12.23 -18.75 -2.49
C SER A 75 10.95 -19.24 -1.80
N SER A 76 10.95 -20.46 -1.26
CA SER A 76 9.83 -21.01 -0.49
C SER A 76 9.47 -20.18 0.75
N LEU A 77 10.46 -19.69 1.50
CA LEU A 77 10.22 -18.85 2.67
C LEU A 77 9.67 -17.47 2.27
N ARG A 78 10.13 -16.94 1.12
CA ARG A 78 9.61 -15.67 0.61
C ARG A 78 8.13 -15.77 0.24
N TRP A 79 7.76 -16.81 -0.49
CA TRP A 79 6.37 -17.04 -0.87
C TRP A 79 5.47 -17.33 0.33
N ALA A 80 5.99 -17.97 1.39
CA ALA A 80 5.24 -18.19 2.62
C ALA A 80 4.80 -16.88 3.31
N VAL A 81 5.53 -15.78 3.12
CA VAL A 81 5.16 -14.46 3.69
C VAL A 81 4.39 -13.60 2.68
N VAL A 82 4.84 -13.56 1.42
CA VAL A 82 4.22 -12.70 0.39
C VAL A 82 2.82 -13.19 0.01
N LEU A 83 2.60 -14.50 -0.08
CA LEU A 83 1.33 -15.06 -0.54
C LEU A 83 0.17 -14.76 0.43
N PRO A 84 0.29 -14.94 1.76
CA PRO A 84 -0.75 -14.53 2.69
C PRO A 84 -1.08 -13.04 2.64
N VAL A 85 -0.07 -12.17 2.45
CA VAL A 85 -0.29 -10.72 2.38
C VAL A 85 -1.09 -10.35 1.14
N ILE A 86 -0.73 -10.90 -0.03
CA ILE A 86 -1.48 -10.66 -1.27
C ILE A 86 -2.91 -11.20 -1.15
N PHE A 87 -3.05 -12.44 -0.65
CA PHE A 87 -4.35 -13.05 -0.45
C PHE A 87 -5.23 -12.21 0.49
N LEU A 88 -4.67 -11.74 1.60
CA LEU A 88 -5.39 -10.91 2.57
C LEU A 88 -5.88 -9.60 1.95
N ILE A 89 -5.04 -8.90 1.19
CA ILE A 89 -5.42 -7.64 0.53
C ILE A 89 -6.57 -7.88 -0.46
N LEU A 90 -6.45 -8.91 -1.31
CA LEU A 90 -7.50 -9.23 -2.30
C LEU A 90 -8.81 -9.64 -1.63
N TYR A 91 -8.73 -10.45 -0.57
CA TYR A 91 -9.90 -10.91 0.17
C TYR A 91 -10.59 -9.77 0.92
N LEU A 92 -9.82 -8.87 1.53
CA LEU A 92 -10.37 -7.66 2.17
C LEU A 92 -11.07 -6.76 1.15
N LEU A 93 -10.45 -6.51 0.00
CA LEU A 93 -11.08 -5.74 -1.07
C LEU A 93 -12.39 -6.39 -1.54
N PHE A 94 -12.40 -7.71 -1.71
CA PHE A 94 -13.60 -8.46 -2.08
C PHE A 94 -14.75 -8.28 -1.08
N ILE A 95 -14.49 -8.47 0.22
CA ILE A 95 -15.52 -8.30 1.26
C ILE A 95 -16.01 -6.86 1.30
N LEU A 96 -15.09 -5.89 1.37
CA LEU A 96 -15.48 -4.48 1.52
C LEU A 96 -16.31 -3.97 0.34
N LEU A 97 -15.98 -4.38 -0.89
CA LEU A 97 -16.76 -4.02 -2.07
C LEU A 97 -18.12 -4.71 -2.09
N THR A 98 -18.18 -5.99 -1.71
CA THR A 98 -19.45 -6.76 -1.68
C THR A 98 -20.40 -6.21 -0.62
N GLU A 99 -19.92 -6.04 0.61
CA GLU A 99 -20.69 -5.49 1.72
C GLU A 99 -21.06 -4.02 1.47
N GLY A 100 -20.12 -3.21 0.96
CA GLY A 100 -20.39 -1.82 0.60
C GLY A 100 -21.48 -1.69 -0.46
N HIS A 101 -21.49 -2.58 -1.46
CA HIS A 101 -22.53 -2.61 -2.49
C HIS A 101 -23.89 -3.04 -1.91
N TYR A 102 -23.91 -4.06 -1.06
CA TYR A 102 -25.13 -4.52 -0.40
C TYR A 102 -25.75 -3.41 0.46
N ILE A 103 -24.95 -2.76 1.31
CA ILE A 103 -25.39 -1.66 2.16
C ILE A 103 -25.92 -0.49 1.31
N TYR A 104 -25.24 -0.15 0.22
CA TYR A 104 -25.71 0.88 -0.71
C TYR A 104 -27.08 0.54 -1.32
N GLY A 105 -27.29 -0.72 -1.72
CA GLY A 105 -28.59 -1.20 -2.22
C GLY A 105 -29.69 -1.07 -1.18
N VAL A 106 -29.42 -1.50 0.06
CA VAL A 106 -30.36 -1.34 1.18
C VAL A 106 -30.72 0.13 1.39
N PHE A 107 -29.76 1.05 1.43
CA PHE A 107 -30.04 2.48 1.59
C PHE A 107 -30.83 3.08 0.42
N LYS A 108 -30.60 2.62 -0.82
CA LYS A 108 -31.29 3.12 -2.01
C LYS A 108 -32.74 2.64 -2.09
N ASP A 109 -32.99 1.37 -1.76
CA ASP A 109 -34.31 0.74 -1.91
C ASP A 109 -35.18 0.84 -0.65
N SER A 110 -34.59 1.17 0.50
CA SER A 110 -35.34 1.43 1.74
C SER A 110 -36.07 2.77 1.65
N THR A 111 -37.31 2.72 1.16
CA THR A 111 -38.27 3.80 1.40
C THR A 111 -38.44 3.92 2.91
N ILE A 112 -38.09 5.08 3.49
CA ILE A 112 -38.37 5.38 4.89
C ILE A 112 -39.89 5.34 5.07
N LYS A 113 -40.43 4.19 5.49
CA LYS A 113 -41.80 4.09 5.97
C LYS A 113 -41.81 4.75 7.33
N TRP A 114 -42.04 6.06 7.34
CA TRP A 114 -42.56 6.75 8.52
C TRP A 114 -43.92 6.13 8.82
N ASN A 115 -43.90 5.07 9.63
CA ASN A 115 -45.11 4.52 10.20
C ASN A 115 -45.53 5.52 11.29
N PHE A 116 -46.38 6.49 10.89
CA PHE A 116 -47.15 7.31 11.80
C PHE A 116 -48.40 6.54 12.22
#